data_AF-A0A9E4DYD0-F1
#
_entry.id   AF-A0A9E4DYD0-F1
#
_cell.length_a   1.000
_cell.length_b   1.000
_cell.length_c   1.000
_cell.angle_alpha   90.00
_cell.angle_beta   90.00
_cell.angle_gamma   90.00
#
_symmetry.space_group_name_H-M   'P 1'
#
loop_
_entity.id
_entity.type
_entity.pdbx_description
1 polymer ?
#
loop_
_entity_poly.entity_id
_entity_poly.type
_entity_poly.pdbx_seq_one_letter_code
_entity_poly.pdbx_strand_id
1 'polypeptide(L)'
;MTAKKLTCENLIECGLDKSTSDRLIERINPLLASLPAAACWRAISQTVLTPDHPFALHQLLHNTVFADWKGVAAPAWFPAEDEIEKTNIAAVMRELDLDSYEALHSWSVRHRTDFWRLMIERLGIQFHQKFSEVVDLSQGDEFPKWLVDAQLNIVESCFNAPSAVTAIVFQSEGSVLSTMTYGELNALTNRVANGLANAGFRPGDPIAINMSMHPESVAIYLGIIKAGSVVIAIADSFAPDEIQMRLRIADAKGIFTQDYIRRAGKQLPLYARVVDAKAPKAIVLSRGDEPPIELRNGDLTWEEFLSNSDRFDAVGCDPHDHTNILFSSGTTGEPKAIPWTQTTP
;
A
#
# COMPACT_ATOMS: atom_id res chain seq x y z
N MET A 1 14.71 -20.46 40.50
CA MET A 1 14.78 -20.73 39.06
C MET A 1 15.75 -21.87 38.86
N THR A 2 15.33 -22.96 38.23
CA THR A 2 16.23 -24.03 37.82
C THR A 2 17.18 -23.44 36.77
N ALA A 3 18.50 -23.59 36.94
CA ALA A 3 19.45 -23.04 35.99
C ALA A 3 19.25 -23.73 34.63
N LYS A 4 18.82 -22.97 33.62
CA LYS A 4 18.68 -23.44 32.25
C LYS A 4 20.07 -23.65 31.67
N LYS A 5 20.41 -24.90 31.34
CA LYS A 5 21.72 -25.24 30.81
C LYS A 5 21.58 -26.23 29.67
N LEU A 6 22.20 -25.92 28.55
CA LEU A 6 22.29 -26.77 27.38
C LEU A 6 23.60 -27.56 27.38
N THR A 7 23.54 -28.78 26.84
CA THR A 7 24.70 -29.65 26.63
C THR A 7 25.07 -29.71 25.15
N CYS A 8 26.31 -30.12 24.86
CA CYS A 8 26.80 -30.28 23.48
C CYS A 8 25.94 -31.28 22.71
N GLU A 9 25.48 -32.32 23.40
CA GLU A 9 24.57 -33.33 22.85
C GLU A 9 23.24 -32.73 22.37
N ASN A 10 22.64 -31.80 23.13
CA ASN A 10 21.40 -31.14 22.69
C ASN A 10 21.56 -30.39 21.35
N LEU A 11 22.74 -29.78 21.13
CA LEU A 11 23.02 -29.03 19.91
C LEU A 11 23.36 -29.95 18.73
N ILE A 12 24.04 -31.07 18.99
CA ILE A 12 24.30 -32.11 17.99
C ILE A 12 23.00 -32.76 17.51
N GLU A 13 22.04 -33.02 18.42
CA GLU A 13 20.70 -33.50 18.06
C GLU A 13 19.94 -32.54 17.14
N CYS A 14 20.26 -31.24 17.20
CA CYS A 14 19.72 -30.24 16.30
C CYS A 14 20.42 -30.19 14.93
N GLY A 15 21.42 -31.03 14.68
CA GLY A 15 22.14 -31.13 13.41
C GLY A 15 23.44 -30.33 13.32
N LEU A 16 24.02 -29.91 14.45
CA LEU A 16 25.33 -29.25 14.46
C LEU A 16 26.49 -30.23 14.65
N ASP A 17 27.67 -29.86 14.17
CA ASP A 17 28.91 -30.58 14.52
C ASP A 17 29.37 -30.25 15.94
N LYS A 18 30.22 -31.11 16.51
CA LYS A 18 30.71 -30.98 17.88
C LYS A 18 31.48 -29.68 18.13
N SER A 19 32.36 -29.26 17.21
CA SER A 19 33.19 -28.07 17.37
C SER A 19 32.33 -26.80 17.39
N THR A 20 31.34 -26.72 16.51
CA THR A 20 30.36 -25.64 16.50
C THR A 20 29.50 -25.65 17.76
N SER A 21 29.04 -26.83 18.18
CA SER A 21 28.21 -26.99 19.39
C SER A 21 28.93 -26.51 20.66
N ASP A 22 30.21 -26.90 20.84
CA ASP A 22 31.03 -26.48 21.99
C ASP A 22 31.18 -24.95 22.04
N ARG A 23 31.50 -24.32 20.90
CA ARG A 23 31.62 -22.84 20.80
C ARG A 23 30.31 -22.12 21.09
N LEU A 24 29.19 -22.63 20.60
CA LEU A 24 27.89 -21.99 20.83
C LEU A 24 27.47 -22.10 22.29
N ILE A 25 27.75 -23.22 22.96
CA ILE A 25 27.44 -23.42 24.38
C ILE A 25 28.18 -22.45 25.29
N GLU A 26 29.46 -22.19 25.02
CA GLU A 26 30.25 -21.20 25.75
C GLU A 26 29.64 -19.80 25.67
N ARG A 27 28.93 -19.50 24.59
CA ARG A 27 28.22 -18.22 24.39
C ARG A 27 26.81 -18.22 24.97
N ILE A 28 26.08 -19.33 24.86
CA ILE A 28 24.65 -19.41 25.21
C ILE A 28 24.42 -19.61 26.70
N ASN A 29 25.13 -20.54 27.34
CA ASN A 29 24.88 -20.89 28.74
C ASN A 29 25.08 -19.73 29.73
N PRO A 30 26.09 -18.84 29.55
CA PRO A 30 26.19 -17.63 30.38
C PRO A 30 24.96 -16.72 30.24
N LEU A 31 24.40 -16.57 29.04
CA LEU A 31 23.20 -15.77 28.79
C LEU A 31 21.98 -16.41 29.46
N LEU A 32 21.81 -17.73 29.35
CA LEU A 32 20.72 -18.48 30.01
C LEU A 32 20.76 -18.36 31.54
N ALA A 33 21.96 -18.28 32.12
CA ALA A 33 22.15 -18.20 33.57
C ALA A 33 21.96 -16.78 34.13
N SER A 34 22.21 -15.75 33.34
CA SER A 34 22.33 -14.36 33.83
C SER A 34 21.21 -13.43 33.39
N LEU A 35 20.51 -13.73 32.29
CA LEU A 35 19.51 -12.84 31.71
C LEU A 35 18.07 -13.34 31.91
N PRO A 36 17.11 -12.44 32.16
CA PRO A 36 15.68 -12.76 32.04
C PRO A 36 15.35 -13.26 30.63
N ALA A 37 14.29 -14.08 30.49
CA ALA A 37 13.96 -14.75 29.23
C ALA A 37 13.93 -13.82 28.00
N ALA A 38 13.28 -12.66 28.09
CA ALA A 38 13.21 -11.70 26.98
C ALA A 38 14.59 -11.15 26.58
N ALA A 39 15.41 -10.73 27.56
CA ALA A 39 16.76 -10.23 27.31
C ALA A 39 17.70 -11.34 26.81
N CYS A 40 17.56 -12.55 27.35
CA CYS A 40 18.29 -13.73 26.93
C CYS A 40 17.99 -14.07 25.46
N TRP A 41 16.71 -14.08 25.08
CA TRP A 41 16.31 -14.36 23.71
C TRP A 41 16.84 -13.31 22.75
N ARG A 42 16.73 -12.01 23.07
CA ARG A 42 17.30 -10.93 22.25
C ARG A 42 18.78 -11.15 21.98
N ALA A 43 19.56 -11.42 23.02
CA ALA A 43 20.99 -11.65 22.89
C ALA A 43 21.30 -12.86 22.00
N ILE A 44 20.58 -13.98 22.19
CA ILE A 44 20.76 -15.20 21.40
C ILE A 44 20.36 -14.96 19.94
N SER A 45 19.19 -14.39 19.68
CA SER A 45 18.66 -14.21 18.32
C SER A 45 19.47 -13.21 17.49
N GLN A 46 20.04 -12.18 18.12
CA GLN A 46 20.77 -11.12 17.42
C GLN A 46 22.26 -11.39 17.27
N THR A 47 22.87 -12.11 18.21
CA THR A 47 24.34 -12.26 18.24
C THR A 47 24.81 -13.69 18.05
N VAL A 48 23.98 -14.70 18.34
CA VAL A 48 24.37 -16.12 18.31
C VAL A 48 23.79 -16.83 17.09
N LEU A 49 22.49 -16.69 16.84
CA LEU A 49 21.81 -17.35 15.74
C LEU A 49 22.10 -16.66 14.39
N THR A 50 22.02 -17.45 13.32
CA THR A 50 22.19 -17.02 11.92
C THR A 50 21.19 -17.79 11.07
N PRO A 51 20.84 -17.30 9.86
CA PRO A 51 19.93 -18.00 8.96
C PRO A 51 20.42 -19.40 8.54
N ASP A 52 21.74 -19.63 8.56
CA ASP A 52 22.35 -20.91 8.17
C ASP A 52 22.24 -22.00 9.24
N HIS A 53 21.92 -21.64 10.49
CA HIS A 53 21.74 -22.63 11.54
C HIS A 53 20.47 -23.48 11.32
N PRO A 54 20.50 -24.79 11.62
CA PRO A 54 19.33 -25.65 11.49
C PRO A 54 18.14 -25.14 12.31
N PHE A 55 16.93 -25.17 11.74
CA PHE A 55 15.72 -24.69 12.42
C PHE A 55 15.49 -25.36 13.80
N ALA A 56 15.84 -26.64 13.93
CA ALA A 56 15.76 -27.38 15.20
C ALA A 56 16.55 -26.69 16.33
N LEU A 57 17.69 -26.08 16.00
CA LEU A 57 18.48 -25.29 16.96
C LEU A 57 17.71 -24.05 17.41
N HIS A 58 17.19 -23.27 16.46
CA HIS A 58 16.39 -22.07 16.77
C HIS A 58 15.24 -22.41 17.71
N GLN A 59 14.54 -23.50 17.43
CA GLN A 59 13.42 -23.99 18.24
C GLN A 59 13.86 -24.46 19.63
N LEU A 60 14.94 -25.23 19.74
CA LEU A 60 15.51 -25.67 21.02
C LEU A 60 15.87 -24.48 21.91
N LEU A 61 16.58 -23.50 21.35
CA LEU A 61 17.01 -22.32 22.11
C LEU A 61 15.81 -21.49 22.56
N HIS A 62 14.83 -21.25 21.68
CA HIS A 62 13.61 -20.52 22.02
C HIS A 62 12.85 -21.18 23.16
N ASN A 63 12.57 -22.48 23.02
CA ASN A 63 11.87 -23.27 24.04
C ASN A 63 12.63 -23.28 25.36
N THR A 64 13.96 -23.38 25.32
CA THR A 64 14.80 -23.36 26.52
C THR A 64 14.69 -22.00 27.22
N VAL A 65 14.93 -20.91 26.48
CA VAL A 65 14.87 -19.53 27.02
C VAL A 65 13.51 -19.23 27.64
N PHE A 66 12.43 -19.68 27.01
CA PHE A 66 11.06 -19.42 27.45
C PHE A 66 10.40 -20.58 28.23
N ALA A 67 11.16 -21.59 28.68
CA ALA A 67 10.63 -22.74 29.40
C ALA A 67 9.79 -22.40 30.66
N ASP A 68 10.01 -21.22 31.25
CA ASP A 68 9.30 -20.73 32.43
C ASP A 68 8.38 -19.53 32.11
N TRP A 69 8.14 -19.25 30.83
CA TRP A 69 7.33 -18.12 30.39
C TRP A 69 5.87 -18.34 30.76
N LYS A 70 5.28 -17.37 31.46
CA LYS A 70 3.89 -17.42 31.93
C LYS A 70 2.91 -16.59 31.08
N GLY A 71 3.40 -15.95 30.02
CA GLY A 71 2.56 -15.20 29.08
C GLY A 71 1.86 -16.11 28.07
N VAL A 72 0.92 -15.56 27.30
CA VAL A 72 0.10 -16.31 26.33
C VAL A 72 0.95 -16.98 25.25
N ALA A 73 1.88 -16.23 24.65
CA ALA A 73 2.84 -16.74 23.68
C ALA A 73 4.24 -16.17 23.97
N ALA A 74 5.27 -17.00 23.84
CA ALA A 74 6.64 -16.57 23.93
C ALA A 74 7.04 -15.82 22.65
N PRO A 75 7.57 -14.59 22.75
CA PRO A 75 7.90 -13.79 21.58
C PRO A 75 9.03 -14.42 20.78
N ALA A 76 8.88 -14.48 19.44
CA ALA A 76 9.89 -15.00 18.53
C ALA A 76 10.94 -13.95 18.14
N TRP A 77 10.61 -12.66 18.26
CA TRP A 77 11.47 -11.55 17.88
C TRP A 77 11.16 -10.33 18.75
N PHE A 78 12.15 -9.46 18.90
CA PHE A 78 11.98 -8.14 19.50
C PHE A 78 12.71 -7.09 18.66
N PRO A 79 12.13 -5.90 18.47
CA PRO A 79 12.84 -4.78 17.90
C PRO A 79 13.98 -4.33 18.82
N ALA A 80 15.08 -3.85 18.23
CA ALA A 80 16.14 -3.20 19.00
C ALA A 80 15.67 -1.85 19.55
N GLU A 81 16.23 -1.41 20.68
CA GLU A 81 15.81 -0.15 21.32
C GLU A 81 16.03 1.06 20.40
N ASP A 82 17.15 1.09 19.68
CA ASP A 82 17.46 2.16 18.74
C ASP A 82 16.53 2.13 17.51
N GLU A 83 16.05 0.97 17.09
CA GLU A 83 15.02 0.85 16.04
C GLU A 83 13.69 1.44 16.53
N ILE A 84 13.27 1.12 17.76
CA ILE A 84 12.04 1.66 18.36
C ILE A 84 12.12 3.19 18.41
N GLU A 85 13.21 3.75 18.92
CA GLU A 85 13.40 5.20 19.09
C GLU A 85 13.35 5.98 17.77
N LYS A 86 13.77 5.37 16.67
CA LYS A 86 13.78 5.97 15.32
C LYS A 86 12.43 5.89 14.61
N THR A 87 11.44 5.17 15.15
CA THR A 87 10.14 5.06 14.51
C THR A 87 9.35 6.38 14.53
N ASN A 88 8.50 6.58 13.52
CA ASN A 88 7.53 7.68 13.52
C ASN A 88 6.59 7.63 14.73
N ILE A 89 6.23 6.44 15.20
CA ILE A 89 5.39 6.24 16.39
C ILE A 89 6.11 6.73 17.65
N ALA A 90 7.40 6.40 17.84
CA ALA A 90 8.17 6.90 18.97
C ALA A 90 8.36 8.43 18.92
N ALA A 91 8.43 9.02 17.73
CA ALA A 91 8.42 10.47 17.59
C ALA A 91 7.10 11.10 18.07
N VAL A 92 5.94 10.51 17.72
CA VAL A 92 4.62 10.96 18.21
C VAL A 92 4.48 10.76 19.71
N MET A 93 4.90 9.61 20.25
CA MET A 93 4.87 9.34 21.68
C MET A 93 5.68 10.35 22.48
N ARG A 94 6.88 10.73 22.01
CA ARG A 94 7.71 11.76 22.66
C ARG A 94 7.08 13.15 22.62
N GLU A 95 6.44 13.52 21.52
CA GLU A 95 5.71 14.80 21.42
C GLU A 95 4.55 14.88 22.42
N LEU A 96 3.88 13.74 22.65
CA LEU A 96 2.73 13.64 23.54
C LEU A 96 3.09 13.27 24.99
N ASP A 97 4.38 13.11 25.30
CA ASP A 97 4.88 12.67 26.62
C ASP A 97 4.26 11.34 27.08
N LEU A 98 4.25 10.34 26.18
CA LEU A 98 3.66 9.01 26.43
C LEU A 98 4.73 7.92 26.47
N ASP A 99 4.74 7.14 27.54
CA ASP A 99 5.80 6.14 27.82
C ASP A 99 5.60 4.78 27.13
N SER A 100 4.45 4.55 26.48
CA SER A 100 4.17 3.25 25.83
C SER A 100 3.20 3.37 24.66
N TYR A 101 3.27 2.41 23.74
CA TYR A 101 2.29 2.28 22.65
C TYR A 101 0.86 2.11 23.19
N GLU A 102 0.70 1.40 24.31
CA GLU A 102 -0.62 1.22 24.93
C GLU A 102 -1.18 2.53 25.49
N ALA A 103 -0.32 3.39 26.05
CA ALA A 103 -0.70 4.75 26.43
C ALA A 103 -1.09 5.58 25.20
N LEU A 104 -0.33 5.51 24.09
CA LEU A 104 -0.67 6.17 22.83
C LEU A 104 -2.01 5.70 22.27
N HIS A 105 -2.23 4.39 22.21
CA HIS A 105 -3.50 3.83 21.72
C HIS A 105 -4.67 4.24 22.62
N SER A 106 -4.51 4.17 23.94
CA SER A 106 -5.55 4.61 24.87
C SER A 106 -5.84 6.11 24.73
N TRP A 107 -4.81 6.93 24.50
CA TRP A 107 -4.96 8.36 24.28
C TRP A 107 -5.67 8.64 22.95
N SER A 108 -5.27 8.00 21.86
CA SER A 108 -5.87 8.24 20.52
C SER A 108 -7.35 7.89 20.46
N VAL A 109 -7.78 6.85 21.19
CA VAL A 109 -9.19 6.47 21.27
C VAL A 109 -10.01 7.47 22.09
N ARG A 110 -9.48 7.94 23.24
CA ARG A 110 -10.18 8.88 24.13
C ARG A 110 -10.18 10.32 23.61
N HIS A 111 -9.13 10.71 22.90
CA HIS A 111 -8.90 12.04 22.35
C HIS A 111 -8.90 12.01 20.82
N ARG A 112 -9.91 11.35 20.23
CA ARG A 112 -10.02 11.08 18.78
C ARG A 112 -9.79 12.31 17.90
N THR A 113 -10.46 13.41 18.23
CA THR A 113 -10.37 14.68 17.48
C THR A 113 -8.96 15.24 17.49
N ASP A 114 -8.29 15.20 18.64
CA ASP A 114 -6.92 15.73 18.79
C ASP A 114 -5.90 14.82 18.11
N PHE A 115 -6.06 13.50 18.23
CA PHE A 115 -5.23 12.53 17.52
C PHE A 115 -5.30 12.74 16.00
N TRP A 116 -6.50 12.81 15.42
CA TRP A 116 -6.62 12.98 13.98
C TRP A 116 -6.17 14.36 13.52
N ARG A 117 -6.38 15.42 14.31
CA ARG A 117 -5.80 16.74 14.02
C ARG A 117 -4.27 16.66 13.92
N LEU A 118 -3.63 16.01 14.88
CA LEU A 118 -2.18 15.79 14.88
C LEU A 118 -1.71 15.00 13.65
N MET A 119 -2.44 13.93 13.28
CA MET A 119 -2.09 13.12 12.11
C MET A 119 -2.24 13.90 10.80
N ILE A 120 -3.32 14.66 10.63
CA ILE A 120 -3.56 15.50 9.44
C ILE A 120 -2.41 16.51 9.26
N GLU A 121 -1.99 17.15 10.35
CA GLU A 121 -0.87 18.10 10.33
C GLU A 121 0.45 17.40 10.00
N ARG A 122 0.75 16.29 10.68
CA ARG A 122 2.00 15.53 10.46
C ARG A 122 2.11 14.92 9.06
N LEU A 123 0.99 14.49 8.47
CA LEU A 123 0.94 13.98 7.11
C LEU A 123 1.02 15.11 6.06
N GLY A 124 0.86 16.37 6.48
CA GLY A 124 0.88 17.52 5.57
C GLY A 124 -0.26 17.47 4.55
N ILE A 125 -1.46 17.10 5.00
CA ILE A 125 -2.64 17.04 4.13
C ILE A 125 -2.97 18.45 3.63
N GLN A 126 -3.07 18.58 2.31
CA GLN A 126 -3.35 19.83 1.62
C GLN A 126 -4.86 20.03 1.48
N PHE A 127 -5.31 21.27 1.73
CA PHE A 127 -6.72 21.66 1.67
C PHE A 127 -6.85 22.92 0.82
N HIS A 128 -7.87 22.98 -0.03
CA HIS A 128 -8.34 24.23 -0.63
C HIS A 128 -9.14 25.04 0.39
N GLN A 129 -9.96 24.34 1.18
CA GLN A 129 -10.66 24.87 2.33
C GLN A 129 -10.44 23.93 3.52
N LYS A 130 -9.96 24.48 4.64
CA LYS A 130 -9.77 23.71 5.87
C LYS A 130 -11.13 23.35 6.46
N PHE A 131 -11.20 22.19 7.08
CA PHE A 131 -12.38 21.73 7.83
C PHE A 131 -12.69 22.67 9.00
N SER A 132 -13.97 22.81 9.32
CA SER A 132 -14.48 23.48 10.52
C SER A 132 -14.40 22.56 11.74
N GLU A 133 -14.59 21.25 11.54
CA GLU A 133 -14.51 20.21 12.56
C GLU A 133 -13.84 18.94 12.00
N VAL A 134 -13.02 18.26 12.82
CA VAL A 134 -12.30 17.05 12.37
C VAL A 134 -13.27 15.89 12.14
N VAL A 135 -14.27 15.74 13.02
CA VAL A 135 -15.29 14.69 12.92
C VAL A 135 -16.58 15.12 13.62
N ASP A 136 -17.70 15.05 12.92
CA ASP A 136 -19.06 15.19 13.49
C ASP A 136 -19.69 13.79 13.64
N LEU A 137 -20.14 13.46 14.85
CA LEU A 137 -20.75 12.19 15.25
C LEU A 137 -22.21 12.34 15.69
N SER A 138 -22.84 13.49 15.41
CA SER A 138 -24.21 13.79 15.81
C SER A 138 -25.25 12.80 15.26
N GLN A 139 -24.92 12.05 14.21
CA GLN A 139 -25.77 11.01 13.62
C GLN A 139 -25.45 9.58 14.08
N GLY A 140 -24.54 9.41 15.04
CA GLY A 140 -24.09 8.11 15.53
C GLY A 140 -22.69 7.73 15.02
N ASP A 141 -22.04 6.82 15.75
CA ASP A 141 -20.68 6.34 15.44
C ASP A 141 -20.63 5.56 14.10
N GLU A 142 -21.78 5.06 13.64
CA GLU A 142 -21.95 4.36 12.37
C GLU A 142 -22.03 5.29 11.15
N PHE A 143 -22.24 6.59 11.35
CA PHE A 143 -22.35 7.61 10.29
C PHE A 143 -21.43 8.83 10.55
N PRO A 144 -20.11 8.62 10.71
CA PRO A 144 -19.20 9.71 11.02
C PRO A 144 -19.02 10.63 9.80
N LYS A 145 -19.04 11.94 10.04
CA LYS A 145 -18.67 12.93 9.02
C LYS A 145 -17.29 13.48 9.31
N TRP A 146 -16.31 13.04 8.53
CA TRP A 146 -14.93 13.47 8.69
C TRP A 146 -14.64 14.75 7.92
N LEU A 147 -13.80 15.62 8.50
CA LEU A 147 -13.31 16.86 7.91
C LEU A 147 -14.43 17.80 7.45
N VAL A 148 -15.38 18.10 8.33
CA VAL A 148 -16.60 18.87 8.05
C VAL A 148 -16.27 20.19 7.33
N ASP A 149 -17.00 20.50 6.25
CA ASP A 149 -16.84 21.67 5.38
C ASP A 149 -15.48 21.80 4.66
N ALA A 150 -14.59 20.79 4.74
CA ALA A 150 -13.35 20.85 3.98
C ALA A 150 -13.61 20.77 2.47
N GLN A 151 -12.67 21.31 1.71
CA GLN A 151 -12.51 21.04 0.29
C GLN A 151 -11.05 20.65 0.06
N LEU A 152 -10.83 19.53 -0.61
CA LEU A 152 -9.51 18.99 -0.88
C LEU A 152 -9.51 18.12 -2.14
N ASN A 153 -8.31 17.86 -2.65
CA ASN A 153 -8.05 16.72 -3.52
C ASN A 153 -6.86 15.96 -2.94
N ILE A 154 -7.07 14.71 -2.52
CA ILE A 154 -6.04 13.96 -1.79
C ILE A 154 -4.74 13.81 -2.58
N VAL A 155 -4.81 13.84 -3.92
CA VAL A 155 -3.65 13.75 -4.81
C VAL A 155 -2.66 14.89 -4.60
N GLU A 156 -3.11 16.09 -4.21
CA GLU A 156 -2.20 17.20 -3.92
C GLU A 156 -1.31 16.90 -2.71
N SER A 157 -1.82 16.15 -1.74
CA SER A 157 -1.06 15.70 -0.56
C SER A 157 -0.01 14.64 -0.92
N CYS A 158 -0.13 13.98 -2.09
CA CYS A 158 0.86 13.02 -2.57
C CYS A 158 2.12 13.68 -3.15
N PHE A 159 2.08 14.97 -3.49
CA PHE A 159 3.19 15.68 -4.17
C PHE A 159 3.93 16.66 -3.25
N ASN A 160 4.16 16.27 -1.99
CA ASN A 160 4.84 17.09 -0.97
C ASN A 160 6.38 16.99 -1.00
N ALA A 161 6.96 16.13 -1.86
CA ALA A 161 8.41 15.97 -1.98
C ALA A 161 9.00 16.87 -3.09
N PRO A 162 10.30 17.24 -3.01
CA PRO A 162 10.96 17.98 -4.08
C PRO A 162 10.90 17.23 -5.42
N SER A 163 10.69 17.98 -6.51
CA SER A 163 10.44 17.41 -7.84
C SER A 163 11.52 16.46 -8.35
N ALA A 164 12.79 16.67 -7.98
CA ALA A 164 13.91 15.84 -8.42
C ALA A 164 14.06 14.51 -7.66
N VAL A 165 13.33 14.30 -6.57
CA VAL A 165 13.39 13.06 -5.79
C VAL A 165 12.69 11.95 -6.58
N THR A 166 13.22 10.72 -6.49
CA THR A 166 12.59 9.53 -7.08
C THR A 166 11.23 9.26 -6.43
N ALA A 167 10.17 9.18 -7.23
CA ALA A 167 8.83 8.77 -6.80
C ALA A 167 8.59 7.29 -7.06
N ILE A 168 8.96 6.80 -8.24
CA ILE A 168 8.74 5.42 -8.67
C ILE A 168 10.08 4.80 -9.05
N VAL A 169 10.34 3.60 -8.54
CA VAL A 169 11.36 2.69 -9.05
C VAL A 169 10.62 1.53 -9.71
N PHE A 170 10.91 1.27 -10.97
CA PHE A 170 10.17 0.31 -11.79
C PHE A 170 11.12 -0.62 -12.53
N GLN A 171 10.68 -1.85 -12.77
CA GLN A 171 11.40 -2.81 -13.59
C GLN A 171 10.39 -3.66 -14.35
N SER A 172 10.53 -3.71 -15.68
CA SER A 172 9.85 -4.69 -16.51
C SER A 172 10.56 -6.04 -16.42
N GLU A 173 9.85 -7.13 -16.70
CA GLU A 173 10.45 -8.46 -16.76
C GLU A 173 11.65 -8.48 -17.74
N GLY A 174 12.83 -8.84 -17.24
CA GLY A 174 14.07 -8.89 -18.03
C GLY A 174 14.72 -7.55 -18.34
N SER A 175 14.19 -6.41 -17.86
CA SER A 175 14.81 -5.10 -18.04
C SER A 175 15.68 -4.69 -16.84
N VAL A 176 16.49 -3.64 -17.03
CA VAL A 176 17.12 -2.94 -15.89
C VAL A 176 16.07 -2.13 -15.11
N LEU A 177 16.41 -1.78 -13.87
CA LEU A 177 15.63 -0.83 -13.08
C LEU A 177 15.62 0.53 -13.78
N SER A 178 14.45 1.15 -13.83
CA SER A 178 14.25 2.54 -14.21
C SER A 178 13.61 3.32 -13.06
N THR A 179 13.65 4.63 -13.15
CA THR A 179 13.12 5.53 -12.13
C THR A 179 12.32 6.65 -12.76
N MET A 180 11.27 7.10 -12.08
CA MET A 180 10.53 8.31 -12.38
C MET A 180 10.53 9.21 -11.15
N THR A 181 10.83 10.48 -11.35
CA THR A 181 10.87 11.49 -10.30
C THR A 181 9.47 11.99 -9.93
N TYR A 182 9.34 12.65 -8.77
CA TYR A 182 8.09 13.30 -8.35
C TYR A 182 7.61 14.35 -9.37
N GLY A 183 8.54 15.10 -9.97
CA GLY A 183 8.23 16.10 -11.00
C GLY A 183 7.66 15.48 -12.27
N GLU A 184 8.28 14.41 -12.76
CA GLU A 184 7.81 13.67 -13.93
C GLU A 184 6.44 13.02 -13.69
N LEU A 185 6.25 12.40 -12.52
CA LEU A 185 4.97 11.80 -12.14
C LEU A 185 3.86 12.86 -12.04
N ASN A 186 4.13 14.01 -11.41
CA ASN A 186 3.15 15.10 -11.30
C ASN A 186 2.80 15.69 -12.68
N ALA A 187 3.81 15.91 -13.54
CA ALA A 187 3.60 16.39 -14.90
C ALA A 187 2.72 15.40 -15.70
N LEU A 188 3.01 14.10 -15.64
CA LEU A 188 2.20 13.09 -16.33
C LEU A 188 0.78 13.00 -15.75
N THR A 189 0.64 13.07 -14.44
CA THR A 189 -0.66 13.12 -13.74
C THR A 189 -1.51 14.30 -14.22
N ASN A 190 -0.91 15.49 -14.35
CA ASN A 190 -1.60 16.68 -14.86
C ASN A 190 -2.00 16.53 -16.33
N ARG A 191 -1.15 15.93 -17.15
CA ARG A 191 -1.46 15.66 -18.56
C ARG A 191 -2.63 14.69 -18.71
N VAL A 192 -2.70 13.67 -17.86
CA VAL A 192 -3.86 12.77 -17.79
C VAL A 192 -5.12 13.53 -17.39
N ALA A 193 -5.08 14.30 -16.30
CA ALA A 193 -6.24 15.06 -15.82
C ALA A 193 -6.79 16.02 -16.89
N ASN A 194 -5.90 16.74 -17.59
CA ASN A 194 -6.27 17.55 -18.75
C ASN A 194 -6.86 16.70 -19.90
N GLY A 195 -6.27 15.54 -20.18
CA GLY A 195 -6.75 14.61 -21.20
C GLY A 195 -8.17 14.14 -20.93
N LEU A 196 -8.50 13.86 -19.67
CA LEU A 196 -9.85 13.50 -19.24
C LEU A 196 -10.87 14.60 -19.55
N ALA A 197 -10.55 15.83 -19.15
CA ALA A 197 -11.39 17.00 -19.43
C ALA A 197 -11.58 17.21 -20.94
N ASN A 198 -10.50 17.12 -21.73
CA ASN A 198 -10.55 17.24 -23.19
C ASN A 198 -11.37 16.14 -23.86
N ALA A 199 -11.33 14.92 -23.31
CA ALA A 199 -12.10 13.77 -23.79
C ALA A 199 -13.60 13.82 -23.39
N GLY A 200 -14.00 14.83 -22.60
CA GLY A 200 -15.37 15.11 -22.21
C GLY A 200 -15.82 14.47 -20.89
N PHE A 201 -14.91 13.87 -20.13
CA PHE A 201 -15.21 13.35 -18.78
C PHE A 201 -15.41 14.49 -17.80
N ARG A 202 -16.23 14.25 -16.78
CA ARG A 202 -16.60 15.21 -15.74
C ARG A 202 -16.20 14.70 -14.36
N PRO A 203 -16.02 15.61 -13.37
CA PRO A 203 -15.93 15.21 -11.98
C PRO A 203 -17.12 14.31 -11.59
N GLY A 204 -16.84 13.25 -10.84
CA GLY A 204 -17.79 12.20 -10.47
C GLY A 204 -17.90 11.04 -11.46
N ASP A 205 -17.41 11.17 -12.70
CA ASP A 205 -17.47 10.06 -13.67
C ASP A 205 -16.60 8.87 -13.21
N PRO A 206 -17.15 7.65 -13.16
CA PRO A 206 -16.35 6.45 -12.87
C PRO A 206 -15.55 5.99 -14.09
N ILE A 207 -14.23 5.87 -13.94
CA ILE A 207 -13.30 5.52 -15.00
C ILE A 207 -12.49 4.30 -14.55
N ALA A 208 -12.58 3.23 -15.33
CA ALA A 208 -11.88 2.00 -15.03
C ALA A 208 -10.41 2.04 -15.42
N ILE A 209 -9.60 1.30 -14.69
CA ILE A 209 -8.22 0.97 -15.05
C ILE A 209 -8.16 -0.56 -15.16
N ASN A 210 -7.85 -1.04 -16.36
CA ASN A 210 -7.62 -2.45 -16.66
C ASN A 210 -6.34 -2.60 -17.47
N MET A 211 -5.20 -2.58 -16.77
CA MET A 211 -3.85 -2.66 -17.33
C MET A 211 -2.86 -3.13 -16.26
N SER A 212 -1.66 -3.54 -16.65
CA SER A 212 -0.61 -3.94 -15.72
C SER A 212 0.04 -2.74 -15.02
N MET A 213 0.61 -2.98 -13.83
CA MET A 213 1.27 -1.97 -13.00
C MET A 213 2.54 -1.40 -13.65
N HIS A 214 2.42 -0.23 -14.26
CA HIS A 214 3.51 0.56 -14.86
C HIS A 214 3.51 1.98 -14.27
N PRO A 215 4.60 2.77 -14.42
CA PRO A 215 4.62 4.16 -13.97
C PRO A 215 3.45 4.99 -14.52
N GLU A 216 3.05 4.76 -15.77
CA GLU A 216 1.89 5.41 -16.39
C GLU A 216 0.58 5.05 -15.70
N SER A 217 0.42 3.80 -15.22
CA SER A 217 -0.79 3.40 -14.47
C SER A 217 -0.95 4.15 -13.15
N VAL A 218 0.16 4.52 -12.50
CA VAL A 218 0.16 5.36 -11.29
C VAL A 218 -0.25 6.78 -11.66
N ALA A 219 0.30 7.35 -12.72
CA ALA A 219 -0.08 8.68 -13.20
C ALA A 219 -1.54 8.73 -13.67
N ILE A 220 -2.05 7.67 -14.28
CA ILE A 220 -3.46 7.53 -14.68
C ILE A 220 -4.37 7.53 -13.45
N TYR A 221 -4.04 6.69 -12.46
CA TYR A 221 -4.76 6.60 -11.21
C TYR A 221 -4.86 7.97 -10.52
N LEU A 222 -3.71 8.63 -10.33
CA LEU A 222 -3.67 9.95 -9.71
C LEU A 222 -4.37 11.01 -10.58
N GLY A 223 -4.27 10.92 -11.91
CA GLY A 223 -4.86 11.87 -12.83
C GLY A 223 -6.40 11.83 -12.83
N ILE A 224 -6.98 10.62 -12.74
CA ILE A 224 -8.42 10.42 -12.58
C ILE A 224 -8.92 11.09 -11.29
N ILE A 225 -8.26 10.81 -10.16
CA ILE A 225 -8.66 11.40 -8.87
C ILE A 225 -8.44 12.92 -8.87
N LYS A 226 -7.34 13.40 -9.44
CA LYS A 226 -7.02 14.83 -9.54
C LYS A 226 -8.06 15.60 -10.37
N ALA A 227 -8.64 14.96 -11.39
CA ALA A 227 -9.75 15.49 -12.18
C ALA A 227 -11.12 15.41 -11.46
N GLY A 228 -11.16 14.89 -10.23
CA GLY A 228 -12.39 14.69 -9.46
C GLY A 228 -13.22 13.50 -9.93
N SER A 229 -12.68 12.63 -10.79
CA SER A 229 -13.33 11.41 -11.27
C SER A 229 -13.04 10.22 -10.33
N VAL A 230 -13.77 9.12 -10.50
CA VAL A 230 -13.71 7.95 -9.61
C VAL A 230 -12.98 6.81 -10.29
N VAL A 231 -11.93 6.27 -9.68
CA VAL A 231 -11.18 5.14 -10.26
C VAL A 231 -11.89 3.82 -9.99
N ILE A 232 -12.09 3.00 -11.02
CA ILE A 232 -12.53 1.61 -10.87
C ILE A 232 -11.35 0.68 -11.13
N ALA A 233 -10.87 -0.02 -10.10
CA ALA A 233 -9.75 -0.95 -10.25
C ALA A 233 -10.24 -2.32 -10.77
N ILE A 234 -9.80 -2.72 -11.96
CA ILE A 234 -10.15 -4.01 -12.57
C ILE A 234 -8.87 -4.77 -12.92
N ALA A 235 -8.70 -5.97 -12.35
CA ALA A 235 -7.53 -6.81 -12.61
C ALA A 235 -7.39 -7.16 -14.10
N ASP A 236 -6.17 -7.01 -14.64
CA ASP A 236 -5.81 -7.32 -16.03
C ASP A 236 -5.89 -8.83 -16.36
N SER A 237 -5.98 -9.68 -15.34
CA SER A 237 -6.16 -11.12 -15.47
C SER A 237 -7.60 -11.57 -15.70
N PHE A 238 -8.59 -10.69 -15.52
CA PHE A 238 -10.00 -11.07 -15.63
C PHE A 238 -10.44 -11.38 -17.06
N ALA A 239 -11.40 -12.30 -17.15
CA ALA A 239 -12.09 -12.61 -18.40
C ALA A 239 -13.05 -11.47 -18.80
N PRO A 240 -13.46 -11.37 -20.09
CA PRO A 240 -14.37 -10.33 -20.55
C PRO A 240 -15.66 -10.17 -19.72
N ASP A 241 -16.31 -11.27 -19.34
CA ASP A 241 -17.53 -11.25 -18.54
C ASP A 241 -17.30 -10.67 -17.12
N GLU A 242 -16.14 -10.96 -16.53
CA GLU A 242 -15.75 -10.44 -15.21
C GLU A 242 -15.42 -8.94 -15.26
N ILE A 243 -14.84 -8.47 -16.36
CA ILE A 243 -14.61 -7.05 -16.64
C ILE A 243 -15.96 -6.34 -16.82
N GLN A 244 -16.82 -6.86 -17.70
CA GLN A 244 -18.15 -6.31 -17.99
C GLN A 244 -18.99 -6.16 -16.72
N MET A 245 -19.01 -7.19 -15.87
CA MET A 245 -19.77 -7.19 -14.62
C MET A 245 -19.40 -5.99 -13.74
N ARG A 246 -18.10 -5.71 -13.59
CA ARG A 246 -17.59 -4.61 -12.75
C ARG A 246 -17.84 -3.25 -13.37
N LEU A 247 -17.64 -3.12 -14.69
CA LEU A 247 -17.96 -1.89 -15.42
C LEU A 247 -19.44 -1.54 -15.28
N ARG A 248 -20.34 -2.54 -15.34
CA ARG A 248 -21.78 -2.35 -15.15
C ARG A 248 -22.13 -1.95 -13.71
N ILE A 249 -21.60 -2.65 -12.71
CA ILE A 249 -21.92 -2.36 -11.29
C ILE A 249 -21.46 -0.94 -10.91
N ALA A 250 -20.31 -0.51 -11.43
CA ALA A 250 -19.75 0.82 -11.15
C ALA A 250 -20.20 1.92 -12.12
N ASP A 251 -21.11 1.63 -13.07
CA ASP A 251 -21.57 2.56 -14.12
C ASP A 251 -20.42 3.30 -14.83
N ALA A 252 -19.41 2.54 -15.25
CA ALA A 252 -18.19 3.07 -15.85
C ALA A 252 -18.48 3.91 -17.11
N LYS A 253 -17.86 5.10 -17.21
CA LYS A 253 -17.94 6.01 -18.36
C LYS A 253 -16.75 5.88 -19.30
N GLY A 254 -15.64 5.35 -18.82
CA GLY A 254 -14.44 5.11 -19.62
C GLY A 254 -13.57 4.03 -19.02
N ILE A 255 -12.55 3.59 -19.77
CA ILE A 255 -11.56 2.60 -19.31
C ILE A 255 -10.17 2.91 -19.88
N PHE A 256 -9.15 2.92 -19.03
CA PHE A 256 -7.76 2.84 -19.45
C PHE A 256 -7.34 1.40 -19.56
N THR A 257 -6.68 1.04 -20.66
CA THR A 257 -6.18 -0.31 -20.89
C THR A 257 -4.89 -0.32 -21.70
N GLN A 258 -4.39 -1.52 -21.99
CA GLN A 258 -3.22 -1.76 -22.82
C GLN A 258 -3.62 -2.63 -24.01
N ASP A 259 -2.82 -2.57 -25.07
CA ASP A 259 -2.89 -3.49 -26.20
C ASP A 259 -2.77 -4.95 -25.73
N TYR A 260 -1.68 -5.26 -25.02
CA TYR A 260 -1.34 -6.58 -24.51
C TYR A 260 -0.70 -6.52 -23.12
N ILE A 261 -0.75 -7.64 -22.42
CA ILE A 261 0.05 -7.88 -21.20
C ILE A 261 0.99 -9.06 -21.40
N ARG A 262 2.19 -8.97 -20.85
CA ARG A 262 3.17 -10.06 -20.84
C ARG A 262 3.21 -10.69 -19.45
N ARG A 263 2.97 -11.99 -19.37
CA ARG A 263 3.00 -12.74 -18.10
C ARG A 263 3.55 -14.14 -18.33
N ALA A 264 4.62 -14.49 -17.61
CA ALA A 264 5.30 -15.79 -17.72
C ALA A 264 5.66 -16.13 -19.17
N GLY A 265 6.22 -15.16 -19.90
CA GLY A 265 6.62 -15.30 -21.31
C GLY A 265 5.46 -15.38 -22.32
N LYS A 266 4.20 -15.22 -21.90
CA LYS A 266 3.03 -15.20 -22.81
C LYS A 266 2.50 -13.79 -22.99
N GLN A 267 2.13 -13.46 -24.22
CA GLN A 267 1.41 -12.23 -24.57
C GLN A 267 -0.10 -12.51 -24.56
N LEU A 268 -0.86 -11.71 -23.81
CA LEU A 268 -2.31 -11.83 -23.67
C LEU A 268 -2.98 -10.56 -24.22
N PRO A 269 -3.96 -10.65 -25.14
CA PRO A 269 -4.58 -9.49 -25.78
C PRO A 269 -5.58 -8.81 -24.85
N LEU A 270 -5.15 -7.76 -24.15
CA LEU A 270 -5.96 -7.12 -23.12
C LEU A 270 -7.05 -6.22 -23.71
N TYR A 271 -6.71 -5.41 -24.71
CA TYR A 271 -7.70 -4.57 -25.41
C TYR A 271 -8.82 -5.41 -26.04
N ALA A 272 -8.49 -6.56 -26.64
CA ALA A 272 -9.51 -7.45 -27.21
C ALA A 272 -10.52 -7.91 -26.14
N ARG A 273 -10.06 -8.22 -24.92
CA ARG A 273 -10.95 -8.56 -23.79
C ARG A 273 -11.83 -7.40 -23.37
N VAL A 274 -11.31 -6.17 -23.41
CA VAL A 274 -12.06 -4.94 -23.11
C VAL A 274 -13.16 -4.70 -24.16
N VAL A 275 -12.86 -4.96 -25.43
CA VAL A 275 -13.86 -4.90 -26.52
C VAL A 275 -14.93 -5.98 -26.34
N ASP A 276 -14.54 -7.22 -26.07
CA ASP A 276 -15.46 -8.35 -25.82
C ASP A 276 -16.35 -8.11 -24.59
N ALA A 277 -15.80 -7.44 -23.57
CA ALA A 277 -16.54 -7.00 -22.39
C ALA A 277 -17.56 -5.89 -22.68
N LYS A 278 -17.59 -5.36 -23.91
CA LYS A 278 -18.43 -4.23 -24.35
C LYS A 278 -18.21 -3.00 -23.46
N ALA A 279 -16.95 -2.76 -23.11
CA ALA A 279 -16.59 -1.61 -22.29
C ALA A 279 -16.97 -0.28 -22.96
N PRO A 280 -17.16 0.80 -22.17
CA PRO A 280 -17.32 2.16 -22.70
C PRO A 280 -16.04 2.62 -23.43
N LYS A 281 -15.94 3.93 -23.75
CA LYS A 281 -14.77 4.52 -24.41
C LYS A 281 -13.47 4.06 -23.75
N ALA A 282 -12.59 3.46 -24.54
CA ALA A 282 -11.29 3.00 -24.08
C ALA A 282 -10.18 4.00 -24.46
N ILE A 283 -9.23 4.17 -23.55
CA ILE A 283 -7.94 4.83 -23.79
C ILE A 283 -6.87 3.73 -23.73
N VAL A 284 -6.17 3.52 -24.84
CA VAL A 284 -5.29 2.35 -25.02
C VAL A 284 -3.83 2.79 -25.02
N LEU A 285 -3.08 2.30 -24.04
CA LEU A 285 -1.63 2.46 -23.96
C LEU A 285 -0.98 1.34 -24.77
N SER A 286 -0.41 1.70 -25.90
CA SER A 286 0.40 0.76 -26.70
C SER A 286 1.71 0.46 -25.98
N ARG A 287 2.12 -0.81 -25.97
CA ARG A 287 3.41 -1.25 -25.45
C ARG A 287 4.44 -1.49 -26.55
N GLY A 288 4.13 -1.07 -27.77
CA GLY A 288 5.06 -1.08 -28.91
C GLY A 288 5.26 -2.45 -29.53
N ASP A 289 4.37 -3.41 -29.27
CA ASP A 289 4.43 -4.73 -29.88
C ASP A 289 3.70 -4.71 -31.23
N GLU A 290 4.38 -5.17 -32.29
CA GLU A 290 3.79 -5.30 -33.63
C GLU A 290 2.93 -6.58 -33.74
N PRO A 291 1.82 -6.54 -34.52
CA PRO A 291 1.32 -5.42 -35.29
C PRO A 291 0.52 -4.40 -34.44
N PRO A 292 0.47 -3.13 -34.87
CA PRO A 292 -0.35 -2.11 -34.22
C PRO A 292 -1.82 -2.53 -34.20
N ILE A 293 -2.48 -2.27 -33.08
CA ILE A 293 -3.88 -2.64 -32.88
C ILE A 293 -4.82 -1.62 -33.52
N GLU A 294 -5.82 -2.12 -34.25
CA GLU A 294 -6.89 -1.27 -34.78
C GLU A 294 -7.93 -1.02 -33.67
N LEU A 295 -8.12 0.25 -33.31
CA LEU A 295 -9.06 0.63 -32.27
C LEU A 295 -10.49 0.72 -32.81
N ARG A 296 -11.46 0.33 -31.98
CA ARG A 296 -12.88 0.56 -32.21
C ARG A 296 -13.14 2.07 -32.33
N ASN A 297 -14.05 2.44 -33.22
CA ASN A 297 -14.48 3.83 -33.39
C ASN A 297 -14.91 4.45 -32.04
N GLY A 298 -14.31 5.59 -31.70
CA GLY A 298 -14.56 6.34 -30.47
C GLY A 298 -13.60 6.05 -29.32
N ASP A 299 -12.81 4.98 -29.41
CA ASP A 299 -11.66 4.75 -28.51
C ASP A 299 -10.47 5.60 -28.97
N LEU A 300 -9.54 5.86 -28.04
CA LEU A 300 -8.38 6.72 -28.26
C LEU A 300 -7.09 5.96 -27.99
N THR A 301 -6.06 6.24 -28.77
CA THR A 301 -4.69 5.92 -28.36
C THR A 301 -4.27 6.80 -27.18
N TRP A 302 -3.27 6.34 -26.42
CA TRP A 302 -2.68 7.15 -25.35
C TRP A 302 -2.13 8.47 -25.87
N GLU A 303 -1.51 8.48 -27.05
CA GLU A 303 -0.92 9.65 -27.67
C GLU A 303 -1.97 10.69 -28.07
N GLU A 304 -3.12 10.25 -28.58
CA GLU A 304 -4.25 11.14 -28.90
C GLU A 304 -4.96 11.68 -27.64
N PHE A 305 -5.03 10.85 -26.60
CA PHE A 305 -5.67 11.21 -25.34
C PHE A 305 -4.84 12.19 -24.51
N LEU A 306 -3.53 11.96 -24.42
CA LEU A 306 -2.68 12.61 -23.44
C LEU A 306 -2.47 14.09 -23.79
N SER A 307 -2.88 14.99 -22.91
CA SER A 307 -2.72 16.43 -23.13
C SER A 307 -1.24 16.83 -23.21
N ASN A 308 -0.95 17.89 -23.96
CA ASN A 308 0.37 18.53 -23.94
C ASN A 308 0.57 19.46 -22.73
N SER A 309 -0.50 19.83 -22.02
CA SER A 309 -0.42 20.67 -20.81
C SER A 309 -0.05 19.82 -19.59
N ASP A 310 1.06 20.18 -18.95
CA ASP A 310 1.56 19.56 -17.71
C ASP A 310 1.13 20.33 -16.44
N ARG A 311 0.22 21.30 -16.57
CA ARG A 311 -0.38 22.03 -15.45
C ARG A 311 -1.87 21.74 -15.37
N PHE A 312 -2.34 21.43 -14.18
CA PHE A 312 -3.75 21.18 -13.88
C PHE A 312 -4.04 21.58 -12.44
N ASP A 313 -5.01 22.46 -12.25
CA ASP A 313 -5.53 22.80 -10.92
C ASP A 313 -6.45 21.66 -10.49
N ALA A 314 -6.11 20.99 -9.38
CA ALA A 314 -6.89 19.85 -8.91
C ALA A 314 -8.34 20.26 -8.65
N VAL A 315 -9.29 19.37 -8.95
CA VAL A 315 -10.69 19.63 -8.63
C VAL A 315 -10.87 19.49 -7.12
N GLY A 316 -11.28 20.57 -6.46
CA GLY A 316 -11.63 20.56 -5.03
C GLY A 316 -12.91 19.75 -4.81
N CYS A 317 -12.84 18.77 -3.92
CA CYS A 317 -13.90 17.80 -3.63
C CYS A 317 -14.32 17.86 -2.16
N ASP A 318 -15.53 17.41 -1.86
CA ASP A 318 -15.95 17.09 -0.50
C ASP A 318 -15.16 15.87 0.02
N PRO A 319 -14.80 15.82 1.32
CA PRO A 319 -14.20 14.65 1.96
C PRO A 319 -14.89 13.31 1.69
N HIS A 320 -16.21 13.31 1.44
CA HIS A 320 -17.02 12.12 1.19
C HIS A 320 -17.22 11.83 -0.30
N ASP A 321 -16.73 12.69 -1.20
CA ASP A 321 -16.74 12.39 -2.63
C ASP A 321 -15.87 11.16 -2.89
N HIS A 322 -16.37 10.27 -3.75
CA HIS A 322 -15.69 9.02 -4.05
C HIS A 322 -14.40 9.26 -4.86
N THR A 323 -13.34 8.56 -4.50
CA THR A 323 -12.07 8.50 -5.22
C THR A 323 -11.91 7.18 -5.95
N ASN A 324 -12.41 6.09 -5.36
CA ASN A 324 -12.28 4.75 -5.91
C ASN A 324 -13.53 3.89 -5.72
N ILE A 325 -13.65 2.89 -6.57
CA ILE A 325 -14.52 1.72 -6.37
C ILE A 325 -13.65 0.47 -6.46
N LEU A 326 -13.54 -0.24 -5.34
CA LEU A 326 -12.87 -1.53 -5.24
C LEU A 326 -13.89 -2.66 -5.21
N PHE A 327 -13.51 -3.83 -5.70
CA PHE A 327 -14.38 -5.01 -5.70
C PHE A 327 -13.81 -6.12 -4.82
N SER A 328 -14.64 -6.65 -3.92
CA SER A 328 -14.34 -7.88 -3.19
C SER A 328 -15.08 -9.07 -3.81
N SER A 329 -14.46 -10.25 -3.75
CA SER A 329 -15.12 -11.51 -4.09
C SER A 329 -16.17 -11.83 -3.01
N GLY A 330 -17.45 -11.70 -3.36
CA GLY A 330 -18.54 -12.17 -2.51
C GLY A 330 -18.56 -13.70 -2.45
N THR A 331 -18.99 -14.26 -1.32
CA THR A 331 -19.09 -15.72 -1.14
C THR A 331 -20.25 -16.36 -1.92
N THR A 332 -21.21 -15.58 -2.44
CA THR A 332 -22.45 -16.11 -3.04
C THR A 332 -23.12 -15.16 -4.07
N GLY A 333 -22.38 -14.54 -5.01
CA GLY A 333 -23.04 -13.75 -6.05
C GLY A 333 -22.16 -12.73 -6.78
N GLU A 334 -22.79 -11.66 -7.27
CA GLU A 334 -22.12 -10.52 -7.91
C GLU A 334 -21.07 -9.89 -6.97
N PRO A 335 -19.96 -9.37 -7.52
CA PRO A 335 -18.92 -8.76 -6.70
C PRO A 335 -19.44 -7.49 -5.99
N LYS A 336 -19.00 -7.25 -4.76
CA LYS A 336 -19.45 -6.10 -3.97
C LYS A 336 -18.57 -4.90 -4.26
N ALA A 337 -19.17 -3.81 -4.72
CA ALA A 337 -18.52 -2.51 -4.87
C ALA A 337 -18.31 -1.87 -3.49
N ILE A 338 -17.08 -1.48 -3.21
CA ILE A 338 -16.65 -0.84 -1.96
C ILE A 338 -16.11 0.53 -2.36
N PRO A 339 -16.88 1.61 -2.17
CA PRO A 339 -16.42 2.95 -2.48
C PRO A 339 -15.43 3.43 -1.44
N TRP A 340 -14.41 4.12 -1.91
CA TRP A 340 -13.47 4.91 -1.11
C TRP A 340 -13.71 6.39 -1.42
N THR A 341 -13.41 7.25 -0.46
CA THR A 341 -13.57 8.70 -0.52
C THR A 341 -12.21 9.41 -0.43
N GLN A 342 -12.20 10.74 -0.46
CA GLN A 342 -11.00 11.55 -0.26
C GLN A 342 -10.32 11.32 1.12
N THR A 343 -11.03 10.72 2.08
CA THR A 343 -10.55 10.49 3.45
C THR A 343 -10.24 9.04 3.78
N THR A 344 -10.58 8.11 2.90
CA THR A 344 -10.28 6.69 3.11
C THR A 344 -8.92 6.34 2.51
N PRO A 345 -8.12 5.50 3.20
CA PRO A 345 -6.84 5.01 2.68
C PRO A 345 -7.02 4.13 1.45
#